data_AF-A0A944B7U3-F1
#
_entry.id   AF-A0A944B7U3-F1
#
_cell.length_a   1.000
_cell.length_b   1.000
_cell.length_c   1.000
_cell.angle_alpha   90.00
_cell.angle_beta   90.00
_cell.angle_gamma   90.00
#
_symmetry.space_group_name_H-M   'P 1'
#
loop_
_entity.id
_entity.type
_entity.pdbx_description
1 polymer ?
#
loop_
_entity_poly.entity_id
_entity_poly.type
_entity_poly.pdbx_seq_one_letter_code
_entity_poly.pdbx_strand_id
1 'polypeptide(L)'
;MKTKNIIIILLSLHSLLSSAYEKRLADYPIPRNIKGCIKLLDKTMSADEKELIRTLPEDSICKHEKFRNKDADFYETWLMTDSTSKLEKYFVKKEIYKYYQMYEAILVSYHRYLNNLKINLKEQKEKYAEKRKAASQEQNTTFAKYEKDVYKSDTIDCVYIPMDLNDCCVQLDQLLSEEDKEFIKNLPDKKETIKLHMSLGMWIRNNWGLWGGSRLQKYLFDISDHPDGMSSIILEHYYDWLNKK
;
A
#
# COMPACT_ATOMS: atom_id res chain seq x y z
N MET A 1 -74.98 18.53 20.47
CA MET A 1 -74.33 19.83 20.76
C MET A 1 -72.83 19.67 20.51
N LYS A 2 -72.25 20.59 19.72
CA LYS A 2 -70.88 20.51 19.17
C LYS A 2 -69.82 20.67 20.28
N THR A 3 -68.99 19.66 20.52
CA THR A 3 -67.74 19.79 21.29
C THR A 3 -66.59 20.13 20.35
N LYS A 4 -65.95 21.28 20.62
CA LYS A 4 -64.79 21.80 19.89
C LYS A 4 -63.53 21.06 20.34
N ASN A 5 -62.77 20.56 19.37
CA ASN A 5 -61.40 20.08 19.55
C ASN A 5 -60.48 21.24 19.96
N ILE A 6 -59.80 21.12 21.10
CA ILE A 6 -58.65 21.96 21.46
C ILE A 6 -57.41 21.06 21.32
N ILE A 7 -56.64 21.29 20.27
CA ILE A 7 -55.31 20.72 20.08
C ILE A 7 -54.35 21.58 20.91
N ILE A 8 -53.77 21.00 21.96
CA ILE A 8 -52.69 21.61 22.73
C ILE A 8 -51.38 21.25 22.01
N ILE A 9 -50.78 22.23 21.33
CA ILE A 9 -49.45 22.11 20.76
C ILE A 9 -48.43 22.31 21.90
N LEU A 10 -47.84 21.22 22.35
CA LEU A 10 -46.65 21.22 23.21
C LEU A 10 -45.45 21.65 22.36
N LEU A 11 -45.11 22.94 22.42
CA LEU A 11 -43.84 23.48 21.95
C LEU A 11 -42.72 22.97 22.87
N SER A 12 -41.99 21.94 22.45
CA SER A 12 -40.77 21.52 23.11
C SER A 12 -39.69 22.59 22.89
N LEU A 13 -39.37 23.31 23.97
CA LEU A 13 -38.14 24.10 24.08
C LEU A 13 -36.95 23.16 23.83
N HIS A 14 -36.41 23.17 22.62
CA HIS A 14 -35.05 22.70 22.40
C HIS A 14 -34.12 23.79 22.92
N SER A 15 -33.44 23.45 24.01
CA SER A 15 -32.32 24.22 24.55
C SER A 15 -31.32 24.56 23.45
N LEU A 16 -31.13 25.85 23.20
CA LEU A 16 -29.97 26.41 22.50
C LEU A 16 -28.70 26.06 23.30
N LEU A 17 -28.17 24.86 23.08
CA LEU A 17 -26.76 24.58 23.34
C LEU A 17 -26.00 25.21 22.17
N SER A 18 -25.48 26.41 22.43
CA SER A 18 -24.41 27.02 21.65
C SER A 18 -23.26 26.04 21.51
N SER A 19 -23.23 25.24 20.45
CA SER A 19 -21.99 24.59 20.02
C SER A 19 -21.08 25.72 19.54
N ALA A 20 -20.17 26.16 20.41
CA ALA A 20 -19.02 26.93 19.95
C ALA A 20 -18.35 26.06 18.87
N TYR A 21 -18.48 26.49 17.62
CA TYR A 21 -17.92 25.80 16.46
C TYR A 21 -16.40 25.72 16.69
N GLU A 22 -15.88 24.54 17.07
CA GLU A 22 -14.44 24.34 17.21
C GLU A 22 -13.82 24.57 15.83
N LYS A 23 -13.01 25.64 15.73
CA LYS A 23 -12.33 26.00 14.47
C LYS A 23 -11.48 24.82 14.02
N ARG A 24 -11.77 24.31 12.83
CA ARG A 24 -11.03 23.19 12.23
C ARG A 24 -9.64 23.67 11.83
N LEU A 25 -8.66 22.77 11.76
CA LEU A 25 -7.28 23.07 11.32
C LEU A 25 -7.22 23.80 9.96
N ALA A 26 -8.19 23.54 9.08
CA ALA A 26 -8.36 24.22 7.79
C ALA A 26 -8.71 25.72 7.90
N ASP A 27 -9.19 26.19 9.05
CA ASP A 27 -9.55 27.60 9.27
C ASP A 27 -8.31 28.47 9.58
N TYR A 28 -7.13 27.87 9.67
CA TYR A 28 -5.88 28.54 10.00
C TYR A 28 -4.94 28.66 8.79
N PRO A 29 -4.18 29.77 8.69
CA PRO A 29 -3.20 29.91 7.62
C PRO A 29 -2.10 28.85 7.75
N ILE A 30 -1.72 28.26 6.61
CA ILE A 30 -0.66 27.24 6.55
C ILE A 30 0.64 27.82 7.18
N PRO A 31 1.24 27.12 8.16
CA PRO A 31 2.51 27.52 8.76
C PRO A 31 3.63 27.71 7.74
N ARG A 32 4.63 28.54 8.03
CA ARG A 32 5.77 28.77 7.11
C ARG A 32 7.05 28.01 7.50
N ASN A 33 7.08 27.42 8.68
CA ASN A 33 8.23 26.73 9.25
C ASN A 33 7.81 25.88 10.46
N ILE A 34 8.77 25.14 11.04
CA ILE A 34 8.54 24.25 12.17
C ILE A 34 7.97 24.96 13.41
N LYS A 35 8.41 26.20 13.69
CA LYS A 35 7.91 27.00 14.83
C LYS A 35 6.42 27.35 14.64
N GLY A 36 6.04 27.67 13.40
CA GLY A 36 4.63 27.91 13.06
C GLY A 36 3.78 26.64 13.21
N CYS A 37 4.32 25.48 12.80
CA CYS A 37 3.63 24.19 12.96
C CYS A 37 3.37 23.91 14.43
N ILE A 38 4.41 24.01 15.28
CA ILE A 38 4.32 23.78 16.73
C ILE A 38 3.28 24.70 17.38
N LYS A 39 3.30 26.00 17.05
CA LYS A 39 2.31 26.95 17.59
C LYS A 39 0.88 26.57 17.23
N LEU A 40 0.67 26.05 16.01
CA LEU A 40 -0.65 25.68 15.56
C LEU A 40 -1.10 24.35 16.19
N LEU A 41 -0.24 23.34 16.23
CA LEU A 41 -0.49 22.07 16.93
C LEU A 41 -0.80 22.30 18.41
N ASP A 42 -0.05 23.17 19.08
CA ASP A 42 -0.31 23.52 20.49
C ASP A 42 -1.66 24.23 20.68
N LYS A 43 -2.18 24.87 19.64
CA LYS A 43 -3.49 25.51 19.69
C LYS A 43 -4.64 24.55 19.38
N THR A 44 -4.44 23.59 18.48
CA THR A 44 -5.52 22.80 17.89
C THR A 44 -5.61 21.38 18.39
N MET A 45 -4.51 20.79 18.89
CA MET A 45 -4.54 19.42 19.39
C MET A 45 -5.24 19.35 20.75
N SER A 46 -6.05 18.32 20.93
CA SER A 46 -6.67 17.95 22.20
C SER A 46 -5.64 17.59 23.26
N ALA A 47 -6.03 17.63 24.54
CA ALA A 47 -5.15 17.25 25.64
C ALA A 47 -4.61 15.80 25.48
N ASP A 48 -5.46 14.88 25.03
CA ASP A 48 -5.10 13.47 24.82
C ASP A 48 -4.09 13.29 23.68
N GLU A 49 -4.26 14.02 22.57
CA GLU A 49 -3.29 13.97 21.46
C GLU A 49 -1.93 14.53 21.87
N LYS A 50 -1.91 15.64 22.62
CA LYS A 50 -0.68 16.20 23.16
C LYS A 50 0.00 15.22 24.11
N GLU A 51 -0.77 14.55 24.96
CA GLU A 51 -0.25 13.55 25.89
C GLU A 51 0.33 12.32 25.15
N LEU A 52 -0.36 11.83 24.11
CA LEU A 52 0.15 10.77 23.24
C LEU A 52 1.46 11.18 22.57
N ILE A 53 1.51 12.37 21.96
CA ILE A 53 2.73 12.85 21.32
C ILE A 53 3.85 13.03 22.33
N ARG A 54 3.55 13.49 23.55
CA ARG A 54 4.55 13.69 24.60
C ARG A 54 5.18 12.39 25.07
N THR A 55 4.38 11.33 25.19
CA THR A 55 4.79 10.06 25.84
C THR A 55 5.30 8.99 24.88
N LEU A 56 4.82 8.97 23.63
CA LEU A 56 5.25 7.98 22.65
C LEU A 56 6.74 8.13 22.29
N PRO A 57 7.47 7.02 22.07
CA PRO A 57 8.79 7.06 21.46
C PRO A 57 8.73 7.78 20.10
N GLU A 58 9.74 8.60 19.79
CA GLU A 58 9.76 9.42 18.56
C GLU A 58 9.43 8.62 17.28
N ASP A 59 9.90 7.37 17.20
CA ASP A 59 9.73 6.48 16.03
C ASP A 59 8.40 5.71 16.00
N SER A 60 7.58 5.91 17.03
CA SER A 60 6.28 5.28 17.21
C SER A 60 5.12 6.26 17.04
N ILE A 61 5.38 7.57 17.11
CA ILE A 61 4.35 8.62 16.98
C ILE A 61 3.60 8.47 15.65
N CYS A 62 4.29 8.49 14.51
CA CYS A 62 3.65 8.38 13.19
C CYS A 62 3.03 6.99 12.90
N LYS A 63 3.28 5.98 13.74
CA LYS A 63 2.71 4.63 13.60
C LYS A 63 1.44 4.44 14.42
N HIS A 64 1.23 5.29 15.41
CA HIS A 64 0.05 5.24 16.26
C HIS A 64 -1.21 5.53 15.44
N GLU A 65 -2.31 4.80 15.69
CA GLU A 65 -3.53 4.88 14.87
C GLU A 65 -4.09 6.29 14.70
N LYS A 66 -3.97 7.13 15.75
CA LYS A 66 -4.37 8.55 15.74
C LYS A 66 -3.62 9.40 14.70
N PHE A 67 -2.37 9.05 14.39
CA PHE A 67 -1.48 9.83 13.52
C PHE A 67 -1.09 9.07 12.25
N ARG A 68 -1.36 7.77 12.17
CA ARG A 68 -1.02 6.89 11.04
C ARG A 68 -1.96 7.10 9.86
N ASN A 69 -3.25 7.32 10.15
CA ASN A 69 -4.27 7.54 9.14
C ASN A 69 -4.24 9.02 8.75
N LYS A 70 -3.89 9.28 7.49
CA LYS A 70 -3.69 10.62 6.92
C LYS A 70 -4.99 11.44 6.86
N ASP A 71 -6.13 10.80 7.14
CA ASP A 71 -7.47 11.31 6.91
C ASP A 71 -7.99 12.24 8.02
N ALA A 72 -7.23 12.46 9.10
CA ALA A 72 -7.73 13.20 10.27
C ALA A 72 -6.96 14.49 10.62
N ASP A 73 -5.83 14.75 9.99
CA ASP A 73 -4.90 15.75 10.52
C ASP A 73 -4.22 16.58 9.43
N PHE A 74 -3.71 17.74 9.85
CA PHE A 74 -2.98 18.78 9.12
C PHE A 74 -2.06 18.36 7.96
N TYR A 75 -1.71 17.08 7.83
CA TYR A 75 -1.09 16.49 6.65
C TYR A 75 -1.84 16.85 5.36
N GLU A 76 -3.14 16.57 5.26
CA GLU A 76 -3.91 16.91 4.06
C GLU A 76 -3.98 18.43 3.88
N THR A 77 -4.26 19.14 4.97
CA THR A 77 -4.48 20.59 4.98
C THR A 77 -3.23 21.41 4.67
N TRP A 78 -2.03 20.99 5.08
CA TRP A 78 -0.80 21.78 4.95
C TRP A 78 0.13 21.28 3.85
N LEU A 79 0.09 19.99 3.52
CA LEU A 79 1.10 19.34 2.66
C LEU A 79 0.53 18.78 1.35
N MET A 80 -0.77 18.50 1.25
CA MET A 80 -1.36 17.90 0.03
C MET A 80 -2.16 18.90 -0.82
N THR A 81 -2.75 19.94 -0.23
CA THR A 81 -3.68 20.86 -0.94
C THR A 81 -3.01 21.96 -1.78
N ASP A 82 -1.71 22.19 -1.61
CA ASP A 82 -0.97 23.18 -2.42
C ASP A 82 0.50 22.79 -2.53
N SER A 83 0.88 22.16 -3.65
CA SER A 83 2.25 21.76 -4.00
C SER A 83 3.20 22.96 -4.23
N THR A 84 2.87 24.13 -3.67
CA THR A 84 3.66 25.36 -3.71
C THR A 84 3.80 26.04 -2.34
N SER A 85 3.32 25.38 -1.26
CA SER A 85 3.22 26.00 0.07
C SER A 85 4.60 26.48 0.58
N LYS A 86 4.60 27.62 1.30
CA LYS A 86 5.82 28.16 1.93
C LYS A 86 6.44 27.16 2.92
N LEU A 87 5.62 26.25 3.46
CA LEU A 87 6.06 25.19 4.35
C LEU A 87 6.87 24.11 3.62
N GLU A 88 6.38 23.67 2.46
CA GLU A 88 7.08 22.70 1.63
C GLU A 88 8.45 23.25 1.22
N LYS A 89 8.50 24.50 0.74
CA LYS A 89 9.76 25.20 0.41
C LYS A 89 10.72 25.27 1.60
N TYR A 90 10.19 25.45 2.82
CA TYR A 90 10.99 25.40 4.04
C TYR A 90 11.62 24.02 4.27
N PHE A 91 10.85 22.94 4.13
CA PHE A 91 11.37 21.57 4.29
C PHE A 91 12.33 21.16 3.18
N VAL A 92 12.07 21.56 1.93
CA VAL A 92 12.98 21.36 0.79
C VAL A 92 14.32 22.06 1.05
N LYS A 93 14.32 23.29 1.59
CA LYS A 93 15.54 23.99 2.02
C LYS A 93 16.27 23.28 3.18
N LYS A 94 15.56 22.44 3.93
CA LYS A 94 16.11 21.56 4.97
C LYS A 94 16.41 20.15 4.44
N GLU A 95 16.38 19.97 3.11
CA GLU A 95 16.64 18.71 2.42
C GLU A 95 15.73 17.55 2.84
N ILE A 96 14.48 17.87 3.19
CA ILE A 96 13.40 16.93 3.50
C ILE A 96 12.38 17.06 2.37
N TYR A 97 12.36 16.08 1.45
CA TYR A 97 11.64 16.21 0.18
C TYR A 97 10.32 15.45 0.14
N LYS A 98 10.19 14.37 0.91
CA LYS A 98 9.00 13.52 0.85
C LYS A 98 7.99 13.98 1.91
N TYR A 99 6.72 14.09 1.53
CA TYR A 99 5.65 14.56 2.42
C TYR A 99 5.57 13.77 3.74
N TYR A 100 5.72 12.45 3.69
CA TYR A 100 5.74 11.63 4.90
C TYR A 100 6.90 11.99 5.84
N GLN A 101 8.05 12.39 5.30
CA GLN A 101 9.21 12.83 6.10
C GLN A 101 8.97 14.21 6.70
N MET A 102 8.28 15.10 5.98
CA MET A 102 7.87 16.40 6.50
C MET A 102 6.89 16.23 7.65
N TYR A 103 5.91 15.34 7.51
CA TYR A 103 4.95 14.99 8.55
C TYR A 103 5.63 14.40 9.80
N GLU A 104 6.52 13.43 9.61
CA GLU A 104 7.34 12.85 10.67
C GLU A 104 8.16 13.92 11.39
N ALA A 105 8.83 14.80 10.64
CA ALA A 105 9.61 15.89 11.21
C ALA A 105 8.75 16.87 12.03
N ILE A 106 7.51 17.13 11.62
CA ILE A 106 6.58 18.01 12.35
C ILE A 106 6.21 17.37 13.70
N LEU A 107 5.74 16.12 13.70
CA LEU A 107 5.28 15.43 14.90
C LEU A 107 6.42 15.18 15.90
N VAL A 108 7.59 14.74 15.40
CA VAL A 108 8.78 14.54 16.25
C VAL A 108 9.27 15.87 16.82
N SER A 109 9.25 16.96 16.03
CA SER A 109 9.61 18.28 16.56
C SER A 109 8.62 18.78 17.61
N TYR A 110 7.34 18.43 17.48
CA TYR A 110 6.34 18.75 18.49
C TYR A 110 6.50 17.92 19.77
N HIS A 111 6.77 16.62 19.65
CA HIS A 111 7.19 15.77 20.79
C HIS A 111 8.38 16.38 21.54
N ARG A 112 9.42 16.80 20.80
CA ARG A 112 10.59 17.44 21.39
C ARG A 112 10.23 18.75 22.08
N TYR A 113 9.37 19.57 21.48
CA TYR A 113 8.86 20.80 22.11
C TYR A 113 8.15 20.52 23.44
N LEU A 114 7.22 19.56 23.48
CA LEU A 114 6.48 19.21 24.69
C LEU A 114 7.38 18.67 25.81
N ASN A 115 8.52 18.08 25.45
CA ASN A 115 9.50 17.51 26.38
C ASN A 115 10.70 18.42 26.63
N ASN A 116 10.67 19.70 26.22
CA ASN A 116 11.79 20.64 26.34
C ASN A 116 13.11 20.16 25.72
N LEU A 117 13.03 19.33 24.68
CA LEU A 117 14.18 18.80 23.95
C LEU A 117 14.54 19.72 22.78
N LYS A 118 15.83 19.73 22.44
CA LYS A 118 16.33 20.53 21.30
C LYS A 118 15.78 20.00 19.97
N ILE A 119 15.17 20.90 19.20
CA ILE A 119 14.64 20.60 17.87
C ILE A 119 15.78 20.73 16.84
N ASN A 120 16.15 19.62 16.21
CA ASN A 120 17.19 19.56 15.19
C ASN A 120 16.72 18.73 13.99
N LEU A 121 16.24 19.40 12.94
CA LEU A 121 15.70 18.73 11.75
C LEU A 121 16.75 17.92 10.99
N LYS A 122 18.03 18.31 11.06
CA LYS A 122 19.13 17.58 10.41
C LYS A 122 19.32 16.21 11.05
N GLU A 123 19.43 16.18 12.37
CA GLU A 123 19.58 14.95 13.16
C GLU A 123 18.35 14.04 13.01
N GLN A 124 17.13 14.60 13.04
CA GLN A 124 15.91 13.83 12.80
C GLN A 124 15.96 13.16 11.42
N LYS A 125 16.30 13.92 10.36
CA LYS A 125 16.43 13.38 9.00
C LYS A 125 17.46 12.24 8.93
N GLU A 126 18.64 12.42 9.53
CA GLU A 126 19.74 11.44 9.51
C GLU A 126 19.34 10.15 10.22
N LYS A 127 18.83 10.26 11.46
CA LYS A 127 18.34 9.12 12.27
C LYS A 127 17.33 8.26 11.51
N TYR A 128 16.36 8.88 10.84
CA TYR A 128 15.34 8.14 10.09
C TYR A 128 15.84 7.64 8.73
N ALA A 129 16.83 8.30 8.12
CA ALA A 129 17.47 7.78 6.90
C ALA A 129 18.25 6.49 7.17
N GLU A 130 18.97 6.41 8.29
CA GLU A 130 19.69 5.20 8.73
C GLU A 130 18.72 4.06 9.05
N LYS A 131 17.65 4.32 9.81
CA LYS A 131 16.62 3.32 10.09
C LYS A 131 15.96 2.78 8.83
N ARG A 132 15.68 3.64 7.84
CA ARG A 132 15.12 3.19 6.54
C ARG A 132 16.12 2.33 5.76
N LYS A 133 17.40 2.70 5.73
CA LYS A 133 18.44 1.88 5.10
C LYS A 133 18.56 0.50 5.77
N ALA A 134 18.53 0.44 7.10
CA ALA A 134 18.55 -0.80 7.84
C ALA A 134 17.32 -1.68 7.55
N ALA A 135 16.11 -1.11 7.60
CA ALA A 135 14.87 -1.82 7.28
C ALA A 135 14.84 -2.33 5.83
N SER A 136 15.31 -1.53 4.86
CA SER A 136 15.41 -1.96 3.46
C SER A 136 16.46 -3.05 3.24
N GLN A 137 17.59 -3.02 3.95
CA GLN A 137 18.62 -4.06 3.85
C GLN A 137 18.15 -5.39 4.45
N GLU A 138 17.48 -5.37 5.60
CA GLU A 138 16.89 -6.54 6.24
C GLU A 138 15.78 -7.18 5.38
N GLN A 139 14.92 -6.34 4.79
CA GLN A 139 13.87 -6.80 3.88
C GLN A 139 14.46 -7.41 2.60
N ASN A 140 15.47 -6.77 1.99
CA ASN A 140 16.10 -7.26 0.76
C ASN A 140 16.88 -8.57 0.99
N THR A 141 17.55 -8.72 2.14
CA THR A 141 18.26 -9.96 2.48
C THR A 141 17.30 -11.12 2.74
N THR A 142 16.17 -10.84 3.41
CA THR A 142 15.11 -11.83 3.63
C THR A 142 14.45 -12.24 2.31
N PHE A 143 14.13 -11.28 1.45
CA PHE A 143 13.54 -11.55 0.14
C PHE A 143 14.49 -12.30 -0.80
N ALA A 144 15.75 -11.90 -0.89
CA ALA A 144 16.74 -12.58 -1.74
C ALA A 144 17.04 -14.02 -1.27
N LYS A 145 16.98 -14.27 0.04
CA LYS A 145 17.07 -15.63 0.59
C LYS A 145 15.84 -16.45 0.20
N TYR A 146 14.65 -15.89 0.39
CA TYR A 146 13.38 -16.52 0.01
C TYR A 146 13.31 -16.83 -1.49
N GLU A 147 13.68 -15.89 -2.37
CA GLU A 147 13.83 -16.10 -3.81
C GLU A 147 14.73 -17.30 -4.13
N LYS A 148 15.92 -17.35 -3.49
CA LYS A 148 16.90 -18.41 -3.76
C LYS A 148 16.40 -19.79 -3.38
N ASP A 149 15.57 -19.88 -2.34
CA ASP A 149 14.99 -21.14 -1.88
C ASP A 149 13.75 -21.52 -2.74
N VAL A 150 12.89 -20.56 -3.09
CA VAL A 150 11.70 -20.78 -3.95
C VAL A 150 12.10 -21.17 -5.38
N TYR A 151 13.14 -20.58 -5.96
CA TYR A 151 13.61 -20.95 -7.31
C TYR A 151 14.29 -22.32 -7.38
N LYS A 152 14.58 -22.93 -6.23
CA LYS A 152 15.11 -24.30 -6.17
C LYS A 152 14.04 -25.32 -5.81
N SER A 153 12.91 -24.87 -5.25
CA SER A 153 11.83 -25.74 -4.86
C SER A 153 11.13 -26.30 -6.09
N ASP A 154 10.90 -27.61 -6.09
CA ASP A 154 10.06 -28.28 -7.08
C ASP A 154 8.57 -28.20 -6.75
N THR A 155 8.24 -27.71 -5.56
CA THR A 155 6.88 -27.68 -5.02
C THR A 155 6.62 -26.38 -4.27
N ILE A 156 5.48 -25.73 -4.53
CA ILE A 156 4.99 -24.55 -3.78
C ILE A 156 3.55 -24.85 -3.37
N ASP A 157 3.21 -24.69 -2.10
CA ASP A 157 1.86 -24.94 -1.56
C ASP A 157 1.26 -26.29 -1.99
N CYS A 158 2.08 -27.35 -1.94
CA CYS A 158 1.75 -28.71 -2.38
C CYS A 158 1.44 -28.87 -3.88
N VAL A 159 1.72 -27.85 -4.70
CA VAL A 159 1.64 -27.91 -6.15
C VAL A 159 3.04 -28.08 -6.72
N TYR A 160 3.24 -29.11 -7.54
CA TYR A 160 4.47 -29.30 -8.30
C TYR A 160 4.61 -28.17 -9.33
N ILE A 161 5.79 -27.56 -9.38
CA ILE A 161 6.10 -26.43 -10.27
C ILE A 161 6.93 -26.97 -11.43
N PRO A 162 6.49 -26.89 -12.70
CA PRO A 162 7.31 -27.37 -13.81
C PRO A 162 8.68 -26.69 -13.88
N MET A 163 9.72 -27.38 -14.34
CA MET A 163 11.05 -26.77 -14.47
C MET A 163 11.28 -26.04 -15.80
N ASP A 164 10.57 -26.43 -16.85
CA ASP A 164 10.66 -25.87 -18.20
C ASP A 164 9.36 -26.13 -19.00
N LEU A 165 9.34 -25.75 -20.28
CA LEU A 165 8.17 -25.90 -21.15
C LEU A 165 7.79 -27.37 -21.43
N ASN A 166 8.74 -28.30 -21.49
CA ASN A 166 8.42 -29.71 -21.71
C ASN A 166 7.75 -30.31 -20.47
N ASP A 167 8.28 -29.98 -19.29
CA ASP A 167 7.67 -30.39 -18.02
C ASP A 167 6.26 -29.78 -17.88
N CYS A 168 6.06 -28.52 -18.30
CA CYS A 168 4.71 -27.92 -18.37
C CYS A 168 3.75 -28.77 -19.20
N CYS A 169 4.18 -29.26 -20.38
CA CYS A 169 3.34 -30.10 -21.22
C CYS A 169 2.99 -31.42 -20.54
N VAL A 170 3.95 -32.07 -19.87
CA VAL A 170 3.71 -33.30 -19.11
C VAL A 170 2.68 -33.05 -17.98
N GLN A 171 2.82 -31.95 -17.24
CA GLN A 171 1.87 -31.62 -16.17
C GLN A 171 0.47 -31.28 -16.71
N LEU A 172 0.38 -30.53 -17.82
CA LEU A 172 -0.91 -30.23 -18.46
C LEU A 172 -1.58 -31.48 -19.02
N ASP A 173 -0.81 -32.41 -19.60
CA ASP A 173 -1.36 -33.65 -20.13
C ASP A 173 -1.91 -34.57 -19.03
N GLN A 174 -1.33 -34.51 -17.83
CA GLN A 174 -1.86 -35.21 -16.66
C GLN A 174 -3.07 -34.52 -16.03
N LEU A 175 -3.09 -33.18 -16.07
CA LEU A 175 -4.12 -32.35 -15.43
C LEU A 175 -5.42 -32.30 -16.23
N LEU A 176 -5.32 -32.19 -17.55
CA LEU A 176 -6.46 -31.90 -18.44
C LEU A 176 -7.22 -33.17 -18.82
N SER A 177 -8.53 -33.04 -18.99
CA SER A 177 -9.37 -34.11 -19.54
C SER A 177 -9.08 -34.34 -21.02
N GLU A 178 -9.38 -35.52 -21.55
CA GLU A 178 -9.26 -35.79 -22.99
C GLU A 178 -10.12 -34.83 -23.85
N GLU A 179 -11.26 -34.38 -23.32
CA GLU A 179 -12.11 -33.38 -23.98
C GLU A 179 -11.40 -32.01 -24.09
N ASP A 180 -10.78 -31.55 -23.00
CA ASP A 180 -10.03 -30.29 -23.00
C ASP A 180 -8.81 -30.36 -23.94
N LYS A 181 -8.11 -31.50 -23.94
CA LYS A 181 -6.98 -31.73 -24.86
C LYS A 181 -7.42 -31.67 -26.30
N GLU A 182 -8.52 -32.34 -26.65
CA GLU A 182 -9.06 -32.35 -28.01
C GLU A 182 -9.59 -30.96 -28.42
N PHE A 183 -10.17 -30.20 -27.49
CA PHE A 183 -10.54 -28.81 -27.72
C PHE A 183 -9.31 -27.95 -28.07
N ILE A 184 -8.24 -28.02 -27.27
CA ILE A 184 -7.02 -27.26 -27.50
C ILE A 184 -6.38 -27.67 -28.84
N LYS A 185 -6.25 -28.96 -29.08
CA LYS A 185 -5.62 -29.51 -30.28
C LYS A 185 -6.32 -29.05 -31.57
N ASN A 186 -7.65 -28.95 -31.55
CA ASN A 186 -8.47 -28.52 -32.69
C ASN A 186 -8.60 -27.01 -32.86
N LEU A 187 -7.90 -26.20 -32.06
CA LEU A 187 -7.85 -24.76 -32.31
C LEU A 187 -7.26 -24.47 -33.70
N PRO A 188 -7.82 -23.52 -34.47
CA PRO A 188 -7.38 -23.24 -35.83
C PRO A 188 -5.90 -22.80 -35.95
N ASP A 189 -5.42 -22.09 -34.93
CA ASP A 189 -4.04 -21.61 -34.82
C ASP A 189 -3.65 -21.54 -33.34
N LYS A 190 -2.36 -21.69 -33.04
CA LYS A 190 -1.88 -21.66 -31.65
C LYS A 190 -2.16 -20.34 -30.93
N LYS A 191 -2.23 -19.22 -31.66
CA LYS A 191 -2.59 -17.91 -31.09
C LYS A 191 -4.02 -17.88 -30.54
N GLU A 192 -4.89 -18.77 -31.01
CA GLU A 192 -6.26 -18.90 -30.50
C GLU A 192 -6.31 -19.48 -29.08
N THR A 193 -5.19 -19.97 -28.54
CA THR A 193 -5.05 -20.33 -27.12
C THR A 193 -5.28 -19.13 -26.18
N ILE A 194 -5.23 -17.89 -26.69
CA ILE A 194 -5.63 -16.68 -25.95
C ILE A 194 -7.06 -16.78 -25.38
N LYS A 195 -7.94 -17.59 -25.99
CA LYS A 195 -9.29 -17.86 -25.46
C LYS A 195 -9.26 -18.53 -24.08
N LEU A 196 -8.16 -19.18 -23.73
CA LEU A 196 -7.93 -19.85 -22.45
C LEU A 196 -7.26 -18.93 -21.42
N HIS A 197 -6.95 -17.67 -21.77
CA HIS A 197 -6.17 -16.76 -20.95
C HIS A 197 -6.76 -16.54 -19.55
N MET A 198 -8.08 -16.47 -19.45
CA MET A 198 -8.81 -16.25 -18.20
C MET A 198 -9.24 -17.55 -17.50
N SER A 199 -9.10 -18.70 -18.15
CA SER A 199 -9.39 -20.01 -17.57
C SER A 199 -8.08 -20.73 -17.24
N LEU A 200 -7.61 -21.62 -18.12
CA LEU A 200 -6.39 -22.40 -17.91
C LEU A 200 -5.15 -21.51 -17.74
N GLY A 201 -5.07 -20.41 -18.49
CA GLY A 201 -3.98 -19.44 -18.32
C GLY A 201 -3.95 -18.84 -16.92
N MET A 202 -5.11 -18.47 -16.37
CA MET A 202 -5.21 -17.94 -15.01
C MET A 202 -4.83 -18.99 -13.97
N TRP A 203 -5.29 -20.23 -14.18
CA TRP A 203 -4.91 -21.34 -13.32
C TRP A 203 -3.39 -21.56 -13.31
N ILE A 204 -2.76 -21.58 -14.47
CA ILE A 204 -1.29 -21.73 -14.62
C ILE A 204 -0.57 -20.63 -13.83
N ARG A 205 -0.96 -19.36 -14.00
CA ARG A 205 -0.29 -18.24 -13.33
C ARG A 205 -0.35 -18.33 -11.81
N ASN A 206 -1.51 -18.72 -11.28
CA ASN A 206 -1.75 -18.77 -9.85
C ASN A 206 -1.11 -20.01 -9.20
N ASN A 207 -1.17 -21.16 -9.85
CA ASN A 207 -0.73 -22.42 -9.26
C ASN A 207 0.75 -22.70 -9.50
N TRP A 208 1.34 -22.20 -10.60
CA TRP A 208 2.76 -22.39 -10.89
C TRP A 208 3.63 -21.20 -10.46
N GLY A 209 3.07 -20.32 -9.61
CA GLY A 209 3.82 -19.25 -8.95
C GLY A 209 4.37 -18.19 -9.90
N LEU A 210 3.70 -17.92 -11.03
CA LEU A 210 4.21 -16.97 -12.02
C LEU A 210 4.18 -15.51 -11.51
N TRP A 211 3.27 -15.17 -10.58
CA TRP A 211 3.23 -13.85 -9.93
C TRP A 211 4.23 -13.68 -8.78
N GLY A 212 4.42 -14.74 -7.98
CA GLY A 212 5.14 -14.69 -6.71
C GLY A 212 6.60 -15.14 -6.78
N GLY A 213 7.04 -15.61 -7.94
CA GLY A 213 8.35 -16.22 -8.14
C GLY A 213 8.29 -17.74 -8.02
N SER A 214 8.87 -18.43 -9.00
CA SER A 214 8.96 -19.90 -9.04
C SER A 214 10.10 -20.32 -9.98
N ARG A 215 10.56 -21.58 -9.89
CA ARG A 215 11.59 -22.07 -10.81
C ARG A 215 11.17 -21.94 -12.28
N LEU A 216 9.87 -22.15 -12.57
CA LEU A 216 9.30 -21.96 -13.90
C LEU A 216 9.31 -20.50 -14.33
N GLN A 217 8.88 -19.60 -13.44
CA GLN A 217 8.87 -18.17 -13.72
C GLN A 217 10.27 -17.65 -14.06
N LYS A 218 11.27 -18.11 -13.31
CA LYS A 218 12.68 -17.81 -13.59
C LYS A 218 13.13 -18.33 -14.95
N TYR A 219 12.74 -19.54 -15.32
CA TYR A 219 13.04 -20.11 -16.64
C TYR A 219 12.42 -19.29 -17.78
N LEU A 220 11.19 -18.79 -17.59
CA LEU A 220 10.47 -18.00 -18.60
C LEU A 220 10.83 -16.52 -18.62
N PHE A 221 11.48 -16.00 -17.58
CA PHE A 221 11.73 -14.56 -17.40
C PHE A 221 12.51 -13.94 -18.57
N ASP A 222 13.46 -14.67 -19.14
CA ASP A 222 14.24 -14.20 -20.29
C ASP A 222 13.42 -14.17 -21.61
N ILE A 223 12.24 -14.81 -21.63
CA ILE A 223 11.35 -14.89 -22.79
C ILE A 223 10.17 -13.92 -22.64
N SER A 224 9.60 -13.80 -21.44
CA SER A 224 8.55 -12.84 -21.09
C SER A 224 8.67 -12.45 -19.63
N ASP A 225 8.63 -11.15 -19.35
CA ASP A 225 8.75 -10.59 -18.00
C ASP A 225 7.39 -10.47 -17.26
N HIS A 226 6.28 -10.76 -17.96
CA HIS A 226 4.93 -10.67 -17.41
C HIS A 226 4.25 -12.05 -17.33
N PRO A 227 3.60 -12.41 -16.21
CA PRO A 227 2.96 -13.73 -16.03
C PRO A 227 1.93 -14.08 -17.10
N ASP A 228 1.23 -13.09 -17.64
CA ASP A 228 0.30 -13.29 -18.77
C ASP A 228 1.01 -13.83 -20.00
N GLY A 229 2.13 -13.20 -20.39
CA GLY A 229 2.95 -13.63 -21.51
C GLY A 229 3.57 -15.01 -21.27
N MET A 230 4.07 -15.27 -20.07
CA MET A 230 4.57 -16.58 -19.66
C MET A 230 3.51 -17.69 -19.83
N SER A 231 2.28 -17.45 -19.35
CA SER A 231 1.19 -18.41 -19.50
C SER A 231 0.74 -18.60 -20.95
N SER A 232 0.76 -17.55 -21.78
CA SER A 232 0.49 -17.66 -23.20
C SER A 232 1.54 -18.52 -23.92
N ILE A 233 2.84 -18.33 -23.61
CA ILE A 233 3.92 -19.15 -24.17
C ILE A 233 3.73 -20.63 -23.81
N ILE A 234 3.38 -20.92 -22.56
CA ILE A 234 3.09 -22.30 -22.11
C ILE A 234 1.93 -22.90 -22.92
N LEU A 235 0.83 -22.15 -23.07
CA LEU A 235 -0.36 -22.64 -23.78
C LEU A 235 -0.11 -22.86 -25.28
N GLU A 236 0.58 -21.93 -25.93
CA GLU A 236 1.00 -22.08 -27.33
C GLU A 236 1.94 -23.27 -27.51
N HIS A 237 2.88 -23.48 -26.59
CA HIS A 237 3.78 -24.62 -26.63
C HIS A 237 3.05 -25.95 -26.42
N TYR A 238 2.07 -25.98 -25.51
CA TYR A 238 1.24 -27.17 -25.29
C TYR A 238 0.34 -27.49 -26.49
N TYR A 239 -0.16 -26.47 -27.19
CA TYR A 239 -0.84 -26.66 -28.48
C TYR A 239 0.07 -27.34 -29.51
N ASP A 240 1.32 -26.86 -29.65
CA ASP A 240 2.31 -27.44 -30.57
C ASP A 240 2.64 -28.89 -30.17
N TRP A 241 2.78 -29.15 -28.86
CA TRP A 241 3.01 -30.49 -28.29
C TRP A 241 1.90 -31.49 -28.62
N LEU A 242 0.63 -31.12 -28.44
CA LEU A 242 -0.54 -31.97 -28.77
C LEU A 242 -0.62 -32.27 -30.28
N ASN A 243 -0.13 -31.36 -31.11
CA ASN A 243 -0.13 -31.48 -32.56
C ASN A 243 1.17 -32.06 -33.15
N LYS A 244 2.16 -32.39 -32.30
CA LYS A 244 3.48 -32.91 -32.70
C LYS A 244 4.20 -31.98 -33.69
N LYS A 245 4.09 -30.67 -33.48
CA LYS A 245 4.72 -29.63 -34.31
C LYS A 245 6.06 -29.17 -33.74
#